data_AF-A0A9Q0XKF4-F1
#
_entry.id   AF-A0A9Q0XKF4-F1
#
_cell.length_a   1.000
_cell.length_b   1.000
_cell.length_c   1.000
_cell.angle_alpha   90.00
_cell.angle_beta   90.00
_cell.angle_gamma   90.00
#
_symmetry.space_group_name_H-M   'P 1'
#
loop_
_entity.id
_entity.type
_entity.pdbx_description
1 polymer ?
#
loop_
_entity_poly.entity_id
_entity_poly.type
_entity_poly.pdbx_seq_one_letter_code
_entity_poly.pdbx_strand_id
1 'polypeptide(L)'
;MERHYNKVFNRTRNTVERAFGRLKARFRRLSVRMEAHIQNVNSIIASAVVLHNICEGKKHMIPDEDLDLQCSNSCSEPELHDQDNARGQRERSEAEAIRKAIAEYLLTHVK
;
A
#
# COMPACT_ATOMS: atom_id res chain seq x y z
N MET A 1 -13.81 -7.12 17.98
CA MET A 1 -13.60 -5.85 17.26
C MET A 1 -12.23 -5.78 16.62
N GLU A 2 -11.14 -5.80 17.39
CA GLU A 2 -9.77 -5.67 16.85
C GLU A 2 -9.41 -6.72 15.79
N ARG A 3 -9.70 -8.01 16.04
CA ARG A 3 -9.47 -9.09 15.06
C ARG A 3 -10.20 -8.86 13.73
N HIS A 4 -11.39 -8.28 13.78
CA HIS A 4 -12.19 -8.00 12.57
C HIS A 4 -11.60 -6.81 11.80
N TYR A 5 -11.26 -5.72 12.50
CA TYR A 5 -10.54 -4.60 11.91
C TYR A 5 -9.25 -5.07 11.23
N ASN A 6 -8.40 -5.83 11.94
CA ASN A 6 -7.14 -6.34 11.39
C ASN A 6 -7.37 -7.24 10.18
N LYS A 7 -8.41 -8.09 10.19
CA LYS A 7 -8.75 -8.94 9.04
C LYS A 7 -9.12 -8.11 7.81
N VAL A 8 -10.00 -7.11 7.96
CA VAL A 8 -10.43 -6.24 6.86
C VAL A 8 -9.26 -5.38 6.37
N PHE A 9 -8.51 -4.78 7.30
CA PHE A 9 -7.33 -3.98 7.01
C PHE A 9 -6.29 -4.79 6.24
N ASN A 10 -5.95 -5.99 6.71
CA ASN A 10 -4.99 -6.87 6.04
C ASN A 10 -5.49 -7.28 4.65
N ARG A 11 -6.78 -7.57 4.48
CA ARG A 11 -7.35 -7.88 3.17
C ARG A 11 -7.20 -6.70 2.20
N THR A 12 -7.57 -5.49 2.63
CA THR A 12 -7.43 -4.28 1.83
C THR A 12 -5.97 -4.01 1.50
N ARG A 13 -5.07 -4.12 2.48
CA ARG A 13 -3.63 -3.95 2.30
C ARG A 13 -3.08 -4.91 1.26
N ASN A 14 -3.44 -6.19 1.37
CA ASN A 14 -2.98 -7.23 0.46
C ASN A 14 -3.44 -6.97 -0.99
N THR A 15 -4.68 -6.50 -1.18
CA THR A 15 -5.16 -6.07 -2.52
C THR A 15 -4.34 -4.91 -3.08
N VAL A 16 -4.05 -3.90 -2.26
CA VAL A 16 -3.24 -2.73 -2.65
C VAL A 16 -1.79 -3.13 -2.96
N GLU A 17 -1.18 -3.96 -2.11
CA GLU A 17 0.19 -4.46 -2.28
C GLU A 17 0.33 -5.26 -3.57
N ARG A 18 -0.63 -6.15 -3.87
CA ARG A 18 -0.65 -6.91 -5.13
C ARG A 18 -0.77 -6.01 -6.35
N ALA A 19 -1.63 -4.98 -6.32
CA ALA A 19 -1.76 -4.02 -7.41
C ALA A 19 -0.45 -3.25 -7.66
N PHE A 20 0.19 -2.75 -6.60
CA PHE A 20 1.48 -2.09 -6.71
C PHE A 20 2.60 -3.03 -7.15
N GLY A 21 2.56 -4.29 -6.72
CA GLY A 21 3.47 -5.32 -7.19
C GLY A 21 3.35 -5.52 -8.71
N ARG A 22 2.13 -5.65 -9.24
CA ARG A 22 1.90 -5.82 -10.69
C ARG A 22 2.30 -4.58 -11.48
N LEU A 23 2.05 -3.39 -10.93
CA LEU A 23 2.50 -2.13 -11.52
C LEU A 23 4.03 -2.10 -11.67
N LYS A 24 4.77 -2.44 -10.61
CA LYS A 24 6.24 -2.48 -10.59
C LYS A 24 6.80 -3.55 -11.52
N ALA A 25 6.19 -4.74 -11.55
CA ALA A 25 6.57 -5.82 -12.46
C ALA A 25 6.41 -5.40 -13.93
N ARG A 26 5.30 -4.72 -14.26
CA ARG A 26 5.03 -4.22 -15.62
C ARG A 26 5.96 -3.07 -16.02
N PHE A 27 6.17 -2.11 -15.12
CA PHE A 27 6.95 -0.91 -15.36
C PHE A 27 8.19 -0.89 -14.49
N ARG A 28 9.16 -1.77 -14.78
CA ARG A 28 10.41 -1.91 -14.02
C ARG A 28 11.17 -0.59 -13.80
N ARG A 29 10.98 0.40 -14.68
CA ARG A 29 11.55 1.76 -14.52
C ARG A 29 11.06 2.49 -13.27
N LEU A 30 9.90 2.13 -12.71
CA LEU A 30 9.41 2.66 -11.43
C LEU A 30 10.14 2.06 -10.23
N SER A 31 10.75 0.89 -10.37
CA SER A 31 11.44 0.16 -9.30
C SER A 31 12.94 0.42 -9.23
N VAL A 32 13.49 1.17 -10.20
CA VAL A 32 14.92 1.49 -10.32
C VAL A 32 15.06 3.01 -10.38
N ARG A 33 16.27 3.52 -10.10
CA ARG A 33 16.57 4.94 -10.31
C ARG A 33 16.18 5.35 -11.74
N MET A 34 15.33 6.37 -11.84
CA MET A 34 14.84 6.88 -13.10
C MET A 34 15.72 8.03 -13.58
N GLU A 35 16.32 7.88 -14.75
CA GLU A 35 17.09 8.92 -15.43
C GLU A 35 16.13 9.82 -16.24
N ALA A 36 15.31 10.57 -15.53
CA ALA A 36 14.41 11.56 -16.11
C ALA A 36 14.63 12.91 -15.44
N HIS A 37 14.34 13.99 -16.18
CA HIS A 37 14.27 15.31 -15.57
C HIS A 37 13.21 15.32 -14.46
N ILE A 38 13.50 15.94 -13.32
CA ILE A 38 12.62 15.92 -12.14
C ILE A 38 11.18 16.39 -12.45
N GLN A 39 11.04 17.32 -13.39
CA GLN A 39 9.74 17.82 -13.86
C GLN A 39 8.90 16.75 -14.57
N ASN A 40 9.54 15.73 -15.16
CA ASN A 40 8.87 14.69 -15.93
C ASN A 40 8.53 13.45 -15.09
N VAL A 41 9.15 13.30 -13.90
CA VAL A 41 8.99 12.14 -13.01
C VAL A 41 7.52 11.89 -12.70
N ASN A 42 6.78 12.92 -12.29
CA ASN A 42 5.37 12.81 -11.94
C ASN A 42 4.51 12.38 -13.14
N SER A 43 4.76 12.97 -14.31
CA SER A 43 4.04 12.63 -15.55
C SER A 43 4.31 11.18 -15.97
N ILE A 44 5.54 10.70 -15.83
CA ILE A 44 5.90 9.31 -16.13
C ILE A 44 5.18 8.35 -15.18
N ILE A 45 5.20 8.62 -13.87
CA ILE A 45 4.52 7.81 -12.86
C ILE A 45 3.01 7.76 -13.14
N ALA A 46 2.38 8.92 -13.34
CA ALA A 46 0.96 9.00 -13.63
C ALA A 46 0.59 8.23 -14.90
N SER A 47 1.38 8.39 -15.97
CA SER A 47 1.17 7.66 -17.22
C SER A 47 1.28 6.15 -17.03
N ALA A 48 2.27 5.69 -16.27
CA ALA A 48 2.43 4.27 -15.96
C ALA A 48 1.23 3.70 -15.17
N VAL A 49 0.70 4.45 -14.20
CA VAL A 49 -0.50 4.06 -13.44
C VAL A 49 -1.73 4.00 -14.33
N VAL A 50 -1.94 5.00 -15.20
CA VAL A 50 -3.08 5.00 -16.13
C VAL A 50 -3.00 3.82 -17.09
N LEU A 51 -1.84 3.58 -17.70
CA LEU A 51 -1.63 2.45 -18.61
C LEU A 51 -1.81 1.11 -17.90
N HIS A 52 -1.30 0.97 -16.67
CA HIS A 52 -1.53 -0.21 -15.83
C HIS A 52 -3.03 -0.46 -15.64
N ASN A 53 -3.79 0.54 -15.20
CA ASN A 53 -5.22 0.41 -14.95
C ASN A 53 -6.00 0.00 -16.21
N ILE A 54 -5.60 0.51 -17.38
CA ILE A 54 -6.17 0.09 -18.67
C ILE A 54 -5.89 -1.39 -18.93
N CYS A 55 -4.66 -1.86 -18.69
CA CYS A 55 -4.31 -3.27 -18.84
C CYS A 55 -5.08 -4.18 -17.87
N GLU A 56 -5.22 -3.77 -16.60
CA GLU A 56 -5.98 -4.52 -15.60
C GLU A 56 -7.47 -4.61 -16.00
N GLY A 57 -8.07 -3.50 -16.44
CA GLY A 57 -9.45 -3.47 -16.93
C GLY A 57 -9.69 -4.35 -18.17
N LYS A 58 -8.67 -4.51 -19.02
CA LYS A 58 -8.70 -5.40 -20.20
C LYS A 58 -8.34 -6.86 -19.88
N LYS A 59 -8.19 -7.22 -18.59
CA LYS A 59 -7.76 -8.55 -18.14
C LYS A 59 -6.38 -8.98 -18.66
N HIS A 60 -5.52 -8.03 -19.03
CA HIS A 60 -4.12 -8.28 -19.40
C HIS A 60 -3.24 -8.21 -18.14
N MET A 61 -3.67 -8.88 -17.07
CA MET A 61 -3.04 -8.83 -15.75
C MET A 61 -1.82 -9.74 -15.71
N ILE A 62 -0.79 -9.31 -14.98
CA ILE A 62 0.37 -10.16 -14.70
C ILE A 62 -0.08 -11.17 -13.64
N PRO A 63 0.06 -12.48 -13.86
CA PRO A 63 -0.27 -13.51 -12.87
C PRO A 63 0.45 -13.27 -11.54
N ASP A 64 -0.19 -13.62 -10.42
CA ASP A 64 0.36 -13.32 -9.11
C ASP A 64 1.68 -14.09 -8.84
N GLU A 65 1.86 -15.23 -9.51
CA GLU A 65 3.04 -16.09 -9.49
C GLU A 65 4.27 -15.40 -10.12
N ASP A 66 4.06 -14.49 -11.06
CA ASP A 66 5.12 -13.79 -11.79
C ASP A 66 5.65 -12.56 -11.03
N LEU A 67 5.08 -12.23 -9.86
CA LEU A 67 5.54 -11.11 -9.02
C LEU A 67 6.76 -11.43 -8.15
N ASP A 68 7.15 -12.71 -8.06
CA ASP A 68 8.09 -13.26 -7.05
C ASP A 68 9.57 -12.86 -7.20
N LEU A 69 9.90 -11.85 -8.02
CA LEU A 69 11.30 -11.47 -8.29
C LEU A 69 11.68 -10.02 -7.93
N GLN A 70 10.79 -9.22 -7.32
CA GLN A 70 11.04 -7.77 -7.15
C GLN A 70 10.79 -7.21 -5.74
N CYS A 71 10.87 -8.03 -4.70
CA CYS A 71 10.75 -7.58 -3.30
C CYS A 71 12.10 -7.40 -2.56
N SER A 72 13.21 -7.24 -3.29
CA SER A 72 14.54 -6.98 -2.70
C SER A 72 14.96 -5.51 -2.75
N ASN A 73 14.02 -4.58 -2.91
CA ASN A 73 14.25 -3.19 -2.50
C ASN A 73 13.60 -2.98 -1.14
N SER A 74 14.45 -3.11 -0.11
CA SER A 74 14.21 -2.65 1.25
C SER A 74 13.68 -1.21 1.22
N CYS A 75 12.36 -1.06 1.38
CA CYS A 75 11.86 0.11 2.10
C CYS A 75 12.32 -0.10 3.53
N SER A 76 13.47 0.44 3.89
CA SER A 76 13.81 0.64 5.29
C SER A 76 12.69 1.50 5.88
N GLU A 77 11.87 0.90 6.74
CA GLU A 77 11.03 1.71 7.60
C GLU A 77 11.95 2.65 8.38
N PRO A 78 11.66 3.96 8.43
CA PRO A 78 12.39 4.85 9.31
C PRO A 78 12.21 4.34 10.74
N GLU A 79 13.33 4.07 11.42
CA GLU A 79 13.32 3.67 12.83
C GLU A 79 12.64 4.78 13.65
N LEU A 80 11.49 4.45 14.24
CA LEU A 80 10.78 5.34 15.15
C LEU A 80 11.61 5.46 16.44
N HIS A 81 12.33 6.57 16.59
CA HIS A 81 13.02 6.91 17.82
C HIS A 81 11.97 7.27 18.88
N ASP A 82 11.85 6.45 19.93
CA ASP A 82 10.89 6.59 21.03
C ASP A 82 11.19 7.87 21.83
N GLN A 83 10.52 8.98 21.49
CA GLN A 83 10.56 10.23 22.25
C GLN A 83 9.22 10.46 22.92
N ASP A 84 9.26 10.56 24.26
CA ASP A 84 8.19 10.84 25.21
C ASP A 84 7.06 9.79 25.37
N ASN A 85 7.23 8.94 26.39
CA ASN A 85 6.28 7.90 26.81
C ASN A 85 4.83 8.41 27.02
N ALA A 86 4.65 9.65 27.51
CA ALA A 86 3.32 10.24 27.71
C ALA A 86 2.61 10.63 26.40
N ARG A 87 3.37 11.09 25.39
CA ARG A 87 2.82 11.44 24.08
C ARG A 87 2.49 10.17 23.28
N GLY A 88 3.40 9.20 23.29
CA GLY A 88 3.19 7.90 22.64
C GLY A 88 2.03 7.09 23.24
N GLN A 89 1.70 7.29 24.52
CA GLN A 89 0.51 6.68 25.15
C GLN A 89 -0.80 7.32 24.67
N ARG A 90 -0.83 8.67 24.53
CA ARG A 90 -2.01 9.38 24.00
C ARG A 90 -2.28 8.99 22.55
N GLU A 91 -1.23 8.98 21.72
CA GLU A 91 -1.33 8.59 20.30
C GLU A 91 -1.78 7.13 20.15
N ARG A 92 -1.31 6.21 21.02
CA ARG A 92 -1.80 4.82 21.05
C ARG A 92 -3.28 4.71 21.43
N SER A 93 -3.71 5.44 22.45
CA SER A 93 -5.10 5.43 22.91
C SER A 93 -6.04 6.02 21.86
N GLU A 94 -5.64 7.10 21.21
CA GLU A 94 -6.40 7.71 20.11
C GLU A 94 -6.48 6.76 18.91
N ALA A 95 -5.37 6.15 18.51
CA ALA A 95 -5.35 5.17 17.42
C ALA A 95 -6.23 3.95 17.73
N GLU A 96 -6.28 3.50 18.98
CA GLU A 96 -7.17 2.42 19.40
C GLU A 96 -8.65 2.81 19.33
N ALA A 97 -9.00 4.03 19.76
CA ALA A 97 -10.36 4.56 19.66
C ALA A 97 -10.82 4.63 18.20
N ILE A 98 -9.95 5.12 17.30
CA ILE A 98 -10.23 5.18 15.86
C ILE A 98 -10.45 3.77 15.30
N ARG A 99 -9.54 2.82 15.58
CA ARG A 99 -9.69 1.42 15.11
C ARG A 99 -10.98 0.79 15.62
N LYS A 100 -11.38 1.07 16.86
CA LYS A 100 -12.62 0.56 17.45
C LYS A 100 -13.86 1.11 16.73
N ALA A 101 -13.91 2.42 16.47
CA ALA A 101 -15.00 3.04 15.73
C ALA A 101 -15.12 2.48 14.30
N ILE A 102 -13.99 2.30 13.61
CA ILE A 102 -13.97 1.67 12.27
C ILE A 102 -14.44 0.22 12.34
N ALA A 103 -13.99 -0.56 13.33
CA ALA A 103 -14.40 -1.94 13.50
C ALA A 103 -15.92 -2.08 13.67
N GLU A 104 -16.52 -1.18 14.46
CA GLU A 104 -17.96 -1.13 14.68
C GLU A 104 -18.74 -0.77 13.40
N TYR A 105 -18.26 0.22 12.65
CA TYR A 105 -18.84 0.57 11.35
C TYR A 105 -18.80 -0.61 10.37
N LEU A 106 -17.65 -1.28 10.26
CA LEU A 106 -17.47 -2.42 9.36
C LEU A 106 -18.41 -3.58 9.71
N LEU A 107 -18.59 -3.87 11.00
CA LEU A 107 -19.50 -4.93 11.44
C LEU A 107 -20.98 -4.62 11.19
N THR A 108 -21.34 -3.35 11.20
CA THR A 108 -22.73 -2.91 11.03
C THR A 108 -23.12 -2.73 9.56
N HIS A 109 -22.17 -2.40 8.68
CA HIS A 109 -22.46 -1.99 7.29
C HIS A 109 -21.82 -2.87 6.20
N VAL A 110 -20.86 -3.75 6.53
CA VAL A 110 -20.20 -4.63 5.55
C VAL A 110 -20.44 -6.09 5.95
N LYS A 111 -21.43 -6.74 5.32
CA LYS A 111 -21.70 -8.19 5.46
C LYS A 111 -20.99 -8.99 4.38
#